data_AF-A0A7C4RE48-F1
#
_entry.id   AF-A0A7C4RE48-F1
#
_cell.length_a   1.000
_cell.length_b   1.000
_cell.length_c   1.000
_cell.angle_alpha   90.00
_cell.angle_beta   90.00
_cell.angle_gamma   90.00
#
_symmetry.space_group_name_H-M   'P 1'
#
loop_
_entity.id
_entity.type
_entity.pdbx_description
1 polymer ?
#
loop_
_entity_poly.entity_id
_entity_poly.type
_entity_poly.pdbx_seq_one_letter_code
_entity_poly.pdbx_strand_id
1 'polypeptide(L)'
;MSKSLLLKMLFIAATLVNLVTVGMLLIPVSLSFPSDKPAIIIEPPSIKDPTIAPGSTFTITVKLYNVTAQNVPAGVQGVEVHLTWNNTLIEPTSFTNMIGQTGGVLNPSIL
;
A
#
# COMPACT_ATOMS: atom_id res chain seq x y z
N MET A 1 40.44 32.63 -0.36
CA MET A 1 39.39 31.85 -1.04
C MET A 1 38.82 32.70 -2.17
N SER A 2 38.91 32.26 -3.44
CA SER A 2 38.48 33.09 -4.58
C SER A 2 36.95 33.15 -4.67
N LYS A 3 36.39 34.28 -5.12
CA LYS A 3 34.94 34.44 -5.36
C LYS A 3 34.37 33.36 -6.29
N SER A 4 35.18 32.86 -7.23
CA SER A 4 34.82 31.76 -8.12
C SER A 4 34.67 30.40 -7.43
N LEU A 5 35.39 30.17 -6.32
CA LEU A 5 35.26 28.94 -5.53
C LEU A 5 33.98 28.95 -4.69
N LEU A 6 33.65 30.11 -4.10
CA LEU A 6 32.41 30.31 -3.34
C LEU A 6 31.16 30.10 -4.21
N LEU A 7 31.16 30.61 -5.44
CA LEU A 7 30.01 30.48 -6.33
C LEU A 7 29.78 29.02 -6.76
N LYS A 8 30.84 28.27 -7.05
CA LYS A 8 30.74 26.82 -7.39
C LYS A 8 30.20 26.00 -6.22
N MET A 9 30.63 26.30 -4.99
CA MET A 9 30.10 25.65 -3.79
C MET A 9 28.61 25.93 -3.59
N LEU A 10 28.14 27.14 -3.91
CA LEU A 10 26.72 27.51 -3.80
C LEU A 10 25.84 26.73 -4.81
N PHE A 11 26.31 26.54 -6.05
CA PHE A 11 25.59 25.74 -7.06
C PHE A 11 25.53 24.25 -6.71
N ILE A 12 26.61 23.71 -6.15
CA ILE A 12 26.65 22.31 -5.67
C ILE A 12 25.69 22.14 -4.49
N ALA A 13 25.67 23.08 -3.54
CA ALA A 13 24.72 23.04 -2.43
C ALA A 13 23.26 23.11 -2.90
N ALA A 14 22.94 24.00 -3.85
CA ALA A 14 21.58 24.16 -4.37
C ALA A 14 21.08 22.92 -5.15
N THR A 15 21.96 22.23 -5.87
CA THR A 15 21.62 20.99 -6.61
C THR A 15 21.41 19.81 -5.66
N LEU A 16 22.22 19.68 -4.61
CA LEU A 16 22.02 18.67 -3.56
C LEU A 16 20.69 18.87 -2.82
N VAL A 17 20.33 20.12 -2.48
CA VAL A 17 19.06 20.40 -1.77
C VAL A 17 17.84 20.01 -2.61
N ASN A 18 17.84 20.31 -3.92
CA ASN A 18 16.74 19.92 -4.81
C ASN A 18 16.63 18.40 -5.01
N LEU A 19 17.75 17.68 -5.01
CA LEU A 19 17.73 16.22 -5.15
C LEU A 19 17.11 15.54 -3.91
N VAL A 20 17.37 16.09 -2.72
CA VAL A 20 16.80 15.58 -1.46
C VAL A 20 15.29 15.85 -1.37
N THR A 21 14.81 17.02 -1.79
CA THR A 21 13.37 17.35 -1.73
C THR A 21 12.53 16.53 -2.72
N VAL A 22 13.05 16.24 -3.91
CA VAL A 22 12.37 15.36 -4.88
C VAL A 22 12.36 13.90 -4.41
N GLY A 23 13.42 13.45 -3.72
CA GLY A 23 13.50 12.10 -3.17
C GLY A 23 12.47 11.79 -2.07
N MET A 24 12.04 12.80 -1.30
CA MET A 24 11.04 12.62 -0.23
C MET A 24 9.58 12.54 -0.73
N LEU A 25 9.30 12.93 -1.98
CA LEU A 25 7.94 12.93 -2.55
C LEU A 25 7.50 11.58 -3.15
N LEU A 26 8.39 10.57 -3.18
CA LEU A 26 8.13 9.26 -3.79
C LEU A 26 8.05 8.12 -2.79
N ILE A 27 7.96 8.40 -1.48
CA ILE A 27 7.75 7.31 -0.52
C ILE A 27 6.29 6.88 -0.67
N PRO A 28 5.99 5.65 -1.14
CA PRO A 28 4.63 5.15 -1.02
C PRO A 28 4.28 5.18 0.46
N VAL A 29 3.16 5.83 0.80
CA VAL A 29 2.61 5.76 2.15
C VAL A 29 2.19 4.31 2.37
N SER A 30 3.12 3.50 2.89
CA SER A 30 2.78 2.23 3.48
C SER A 30 1.96 2.58 4.71
N LEU A 31 0.63 2.41 4.63
CA LEU A 31 -0.21 2.37 5.81
C LEU A 31 0.32 1.19 6.65
N SER A 32 1.19 1.48 7.62
CA SER A 32 1.66 0.47 8.55
C SER A 32 0.48 0.14 9.44
N PHE A 33 -0.03 -1.09 9.33
CA PHE A 33 -0.98 -1.60 10.30
C PHE A 33 -0.29 -1.65 11.67
N PRO A 34 -0.75 -0.88 12.68
CA PRO A 34 -0.01 -0.63 13.92
C PRO A 34 -0.16 -1.77 14.94
N SER A 35 0.06 -3.01 14.50
CA SER A 35 -0.05 -4.19 15.36
C SER A 35 0.92 -5.25 14.89
N ASP A 36 1.79 -5.75 15.76
CA ASP A 36 2.77 -6.78 15.40
C ASP A 36 2.15 -8.16 15.14
N LYS A 37 0.83 -8.31 15.36
CA LYS A 37 0.09 -9.55 15.13
C LYS A 37 -0.42 -9.64 13.68
N PRO A 38 -0.42 -10.85 13.08
CA PRO A 38 -1.07 -11.10 11.80
C PRO A 38 -2.54 -10.66 11.82
N ALA A 39 -2.99 -9.99 10.76
CA ALA A 39 -4.38 -9.55 10.65
C ALA A 39 -4.83 -9.45 9.20
N ILE A 40 -6.12 -9.77 8.96
CA ILE A 40 -6.81 -9.50 7.70
C ILE A 40 -7.56 -8.17 7.85
N ILE A 41 -7.28 -7.22 6.99
CA ILE A 41 -7.84 -5.85 7.04
C ILE A 41 -8.43 -5.47 5.68
N ILE A 42 -9.57 -4.77 5.72
CA ILE A 42 -10.22 -4.20 4.54
C ILE A 42 -9.84 -2.74 4.42
N GLU A 43 -9.37 -2.34 3.23
CA GLU A 43 -8.99 -0.96 2.92
C GLU A 43 -9.71 -0.42 1.68
N PRO A 44 -10.29 0.79 1.74
CA PRO A 44 -10.47 1.58 2.96
C PRO A 44 -11.47 0.92 3.93
N PRO A 45 -11.36 1.14 5.25
CA PRO A 45 -12.28 0.58 6.24
C PRO A 45 -13.69 1.20 6.17
N SER A 46 -13.81 2.39 5.58
CA SER A 46 -15.09 3.04 5.27
C SER A 46 -14.94 3.91 4.04
N ILE A 47 -15.98 3.94 3.20
CA ILE A 47 -16.04 4.82 2.04
C ILE A 47 -16.96 5.98 2.42
N LYS A 48 -16.39 7.19 2.46
CA LYS A 48 -17.08 8.43 2.84
C LYS A 48 -16.84 9.55 1.82
N ASP A 49 -16.78 9.17 0.55
CA ASP A 49 -16.59 10.12 -0.53
C ASP A 49 -17.95 10.72 -0.92
N PRO A 50 -18.18 12.03 -0.68
CA PRO A 50 -19.45 12.68 -1.00
C PRO A 50 -19.70 12.82 -2.50
N THR A 51 -18.71 12.53 -3.35
CA THR A 51 -18.83 12.61 -4.81
C THR A 51 -19.31 11.30 -5.45
N ILE A 52 -19.37 10.20 -4.68
CA ILE A 52 -19.89 8.92 -5.16
C ILE A 52 -21.40 9.03 -5.38
N ALA A 53 -21.81 8.90 -6.63
CA ALA A 53 -23.20 8.87 -7.06
C ALA A 53 -23.63 7.45 -7.47
N PRO A 54 -24.94 7.13 -7.51
CA PRO A 54 -25.43 5.86 -8.07
C PRO A 54 -24.83 5.57 -9.46
N GLY A 55 -24.39 4.32 -9.68
CA GLY A 55 -23.67 3.91 -10.90
C GLY A 55 -22.15 4.12 -10.85
N SER A 56 -21.63 4.79 -9.82
CA SER A 56 -20.18 4.92 -9.61
C SER A 56 -19.59 3.61 -9.06
N THR A 57 -18.31 3.37 -9.36
CA THR A 57 -17.56 2.23 -8.81
C THR A 57 -16.58 2.68 -7.75
N PHE A 58 -16.37 1.84 -6.74
CA PHE A 58 -15.29 2.01 -5.78
C PHE A 58 -14.52 0.70 -5.63
N THR A 59 -13.34 0.77 -5.03
CA THR A 59 -12.49 -0.39 -4.79
C THR A 59 -12.24 -0.54 -3.31
N ILE A 60 -12.39 -1.77 -2.82
CA ILE A 60 -11.85 -2.20 -1.53
C ILE A 60 -10.79 -3.26 -1.78
N THR A 61 -9.81 -3.33 -0.90
CA THR A 61 -8.75 -4.33 -0.93
C THR A 61 -8.75 -5.08 0.39
N VAL A 62 -8.70 -6.41 0.33
CA VAL A 62 -8.48 -7.25 1.50
C VAL A 62 -6.99 -7.55 1.58
N LYS A 63 -6.35 -7.12 2.67
CA LYS A 63 -4.91 -7.25 2.87
C LYS A 63 -4.61 -8.13 4.08
N LEU A 64 -3.53 -8.88 3.99
CA LEU A 64 -2.96 -9.64 5.10
C LEU A 64 -1.71 -8.91 5.59
N TYR A 65 -1.76 -8.41 6.81
CA TYR A 65 -0.67 -7.67 7.44
C TYR A 65 0.12 -8.54 8.42
N ASN A 66 1.39 -8.20 8.60
CA ASN A 66 2.27 -8.69 9.66
C ASN A 66 2.34 -10.22 9.77
N VAL A 67 2.38 -10.87 8.60
CA VAL A 67 2.75 -12.27 8.43
C VAL A 67 4.23 -12.31 8.09
N THR A 68 5.06 -12.69 9.06
CA THR A 68 6.50 -12.85 8.91
C THR A 68 6.89 -14.25 9.39
N ALA A 69 8.13 -14.66 9.13
CA ALA A 69 8.66 -15.94 9.62
C ALA A 69 8.70 -16.02 11.16
N GLN A 70 8.75 -14.87 11.85
CA GLN A 70 8.74 -14.81 13.32
C GLN A 70 7.33 -15.02 13.87
N ASN A 71 6.33 -14.41 13.21
CA ASN A 71 4.95 -14.35 13.69
C ASN A 71 4.16 -15.59 13.28
N VAL A 72 4.47 -16.11 12.08
CA VAL A 72 3.83 -17.26 11.45
C VAL A 72 4.93 -18.16 10.88
N PRO A 73 5.67 -18.89 11.74
CA PRO A 73 6.83 -19.69 11.32
C PRO A 73 6.48 -20.83 10.35
N ALA A 74 5.25 -21.33 10.42
CA ALA A 74 4.74 -22.33 9.47
C ALA A 74 4.26 -21.73 8.13
N GLY A 75 4.33 -20.40 7.99
CA GLY A 75 3.75 -19.68 6.87
C GLY A 75 2.21 -19.69 6.88
N VAL A 76 1.64 -19.04 5.87
CA VAL A 76 0.20 -19.08 5.60
C VAL A 76 -0.01 -20.05 4.45
N GLN A 77 -0.89 -21.04 4.63
CA GLN A 77 -1.14 -22.06 3.60
C GLN A 77 -2.40 -21.78 2.77
N GLY A 78 -3.27 -20.91 3.28
CA GLY A 78 -4.50 -20.54 2.61
C GLY A 78 -5.16 -19.35 3.29
N VAL A 79 -5.99 -18.65 2.52
CA VAL A 79 -6.84 -17.57 3.01
C VAL A 79 -8.22 -17.78 2.42
N GLU A 80 -9.24 -17.73 3.29
CA GLU A 80 -10.64 -17.75 2.90
C GLU A 80 -11.28 -16.45 3.35
N VAL A 81 -11.99 -15.78 2.43
CA VAL A 81 -12.64 -14.49 2.69
C VAL A 81 -14.08 -14.57 2.22
N HIS A 82 -15.02 -14.32 3.13
CA HIS A 82 -16.44 -14.21 2.82
C HIS A 82 -16.83 -12.74 2.92
N LEU A 83 -17.26 -12.15 1.80
CA LEU A 83 -17.75 -10.78 1.76
C LEU A 83 -19.27 -10.79 1.63
N THR A 84 -19.93 -9.94 2.39
CA THR A 84 -21.38 -9.75 2.35
C THR A 84 -21.68 -8.28 2.10
N TRP A 85 -22.70 -8.00 1.30
CA TRP A 85 -23.16 -6.63 1.03
C TRP A 85 -24.68 -6.60 0.87
N ASN A 86 -25.24 -5.39 0.81
CA ASN A 86 -26.65 -5.21 0.48
C ASN A 86 -26.82 -5.13 -1.04
N ASN A 87 -27.35 -6.20 -1.63
CA ASN A 87 -27.53 -6.35 -3.07
C ASN A 87 -28.55 -5.38 -3.70
N THR A 88 -29.31 -4.62 -2.90
CA THR A 88 -30.18 -3.56 -3.43
C THR A 88 -29.45 -2.22 -3.60
N LEU A 89 -28.25 -2.08 -3.02
CA LEU A 89 -27.49 -0.83 -3.02
C LEU A 89 -26.20 -0.92 -3.85
N ILE A 90 -25.50 -2.04 -3.77
CA ILE A 90 -24.21 -2.24 -4.45
C ILE A 90 -24.10 -3.67 -4.98
N GLU A 91 -23.25 -3.84 -5.99
CA GLU A 91 -22.88 -5.14 -6.55
C GLU A 91 -21.38 -5.17 -6.87
N PRO A 92 -20.71 -6.33 -6.78
CA PRO A 92 -19.34 -6.47 -7.22
C PRO A 92 -19.28 -6.44 -8.74
N THR A 93 -18.44 -5.57 -9.28
CA THR A 93 -18.26 -5.45 -10.73
C THR A 93 -17.02 -6.19 -11.24
N SER A 94 -16.03 -6.41 -10.37
CA SER A 94 -14.80 -7.14 -10.70
C SER A 94 -14.08 -7.64 -9.46
N PHE A 95 -13.18 -8.62 -9.66
CA PHE A 95 -12.30 -9.15 -8.63
C PHE A 95 -10.89 -9.28 -9.20
N THR A 96 -9.90 -8.81 -8.45
CA THR A 96 -8.49 -9.04 -8.75
C THR A 96 -7.90 -9.90 -7.64
N ASN A 97 -7.41 -11.10 -7.98
CA ASN A 97 -6.78 -12.00 -7.03
C ASN A 97 -5.26 -11.80 -7.02
N MET A 98 -4.70 -11.45 -5.86
CA MET A 98 -3.26 -11.26 -5.67
C MET A 98 -2.59 -12.45 -4.95
N ILE A 99 -3.30 -13.57 -4.74
CA ILE A 99 -2.70 -14.78 -4.17
C ILE A 99 -1.69 -15.38 -5.18
N GLY A 100 -0.46 -15.64 -4.73
CA GLY A 100 0.63 -16.18 -5.55
C GLY A 100 1.21 -15.19 -6.57
N GLN A 101 0.73 -13.94 -6.60
CA GLN A 101 1.16 -12.92 -7.56
C GLN A 101 2.34 -12.11 -7.01
N THR A 102 3.09 -11.47 -7.90
CA THR A 102 4.13 -10.50 -7.52
C THR A 102 3.50 -9.31 -6.79
N GLY A 103 3.99 -8.99 -5.59
CA GLY A 103 3.42 -7.95 -4.73
C GLY A 103 2.17 -8.38 -3.94
N GLY A 104 1.77 -9.65 -4.02
CA GLY A 104 0.63 -10.22 -3.30
C GLY A 104 1.02 -11.12 -2.12
N VAL A 105 0.07 -11.94 -1.65
CA VAL A 105 0.27 -12.89 -0.54
C VAL A 105 0.59 -14.28 -1.08
N LEU A 106 1.20 -15.14 -0.25
CA LEU A 106 1.60 -16.51 -0.64
C LEU A 106 2.55 -16.55 -1.84
N ASN A 107 3.54 -15.67 -1.85
CA ASN A 107 4.58 -15.60 -2.89
C ASN A 107 5.99 -15.66 -2.25
N PRO A 108 6.77 -16.74 -2.45
CA PRO A 108 6.40 -17.93 -3.23
C PRO A 108 5.26 -18.71 -2.55
N SER A 109 4.46 -19.39 -3.36
CA SER A 109 3.42 -20.27 -2.85
C SER A 109 4.10 -21.46 -2.20
N ILE A 110 4.15 -21.48 -0.86
CA ILE A 110 4.68 -22.62 -0.11
C ILE A 110 3.58 -23.68 -0.10
N LEU A 111 3.57 -24.50 -1.14
CA LEU A 111 2.92 -25.81 -1.19
C LEU A 111 4.01 -26.88 -1.08
#